data_AF-A0A210W6L3-F1
#
_entry.id   AF-A0A210W6L3-F1
#
_cell.length_a   1.000
_cell.length_b   1.000
_cell.length_c   1.000
_cell.angle_alpha   90.00
_cell.angle_beta   90.00
_cell.angle_gamma   90.00
#
_symmetry.space_group_name_H-M   'P 1'
#
loop_
_entity.id
_entity.type
_entity.pdbx_description
1 polymer ?
#
loop_
_entity_poly.entity_id
_entity_poly.type
_entity_poly.pdbx_seq_one_letter_code
_entity_poly.pdbx_strand_id
1 'polypeptide(L)'
;MRYIYGIVARLGMQGQNHRRYACKARLSPWLWLATRRSDFCILQNQTVPDIIEQVLGIYGHLLRKKLTRGNRSGYCCVQYNESDCDLVPRWMQHEGIYFF
;
A
#
# COMPACT_ATOMS: atom_id res chain seq x y z
N MET A 1 14.18 19.18 -13.17
CA MET A 1 14.04 17.80 -13.70
C MET A 1 12.98 17.09 -12.87
N ARG A 2 12.01 16.42 -13.50
CA ARG A 2 10.93 15.69 -12.78
C ARG A 2 11.22 14.19 -12.90
N TYR A 3 11.20 13.49 -11.77
CA TYR A 3 11.38 12.05 -11.71
C TYR A 3 10.04 11.34 -11.52
N ILE A 4 9.90 10.16 -12.12
CA ILE A 4 8.77 9.26 -11.90
C ILE A 4 9.35 7.98 -11.31
N TYR A 5 9.03 7.72 -10.04
CA TYR A 5 9.49 6.54 -9.30
C TYR A 5 8.34 5.54 -9.13
N GLY A 6 8.67 4.26 -9.12
CA GLY A 6 7.72 3.18 -8.90
C GLY A 6 8.36 1.82 -9.13
N ILE A 7 7.59 0.78 -8.84
CA ILE A 7 7.93 -0.61 -9.13
C ILE A 7 7.38 -1.01 -10.50
N VAL A 8 8.07 -1.92 -11.20
CA VAL A 8 7.57 -2.49 -12.47
C VAL A 8 6.54 -3.57 -12.14
N ALA A 9 5.27 -3.21 -12.16
CA ALA A 9 4.16 -4.12 -11.86
C ALA A 9 3.86 -5.10 -13.00
N ARG A 10 4.27 -4.76 -14.24
CA ARG A 10 4.18 -5.64 -15.41
C ARG A 10 5.23 -5.23 -16.43
N LEU A 11 5.87 -6.21 -17.04
CA LEU A 11 6.78 -6.04 -18.18
C LEU A 11 6.39 -7.04 -19.25
N GLY A 12 6.43 -6.62 -20.52
CA GLY A 12 6.21 -7.53 -21.64
C GLY A 12 6.85 -7.01 -22.92
N MET A 13 7.27 -7.94 -23.78
CA MET A 13 7.76 -7.62 -25.12
C MET A 13 6.57 -7.44 -26.07
N GLN A 14 6.56 -6.32 -26.79
CA GLN A 14 5.53 -5.96 -27.76
C GLN A 14 5.88 -6.43 -29.18
N GLY A 15 7.16 -6.68 -29.45
CA GLY A 15 7.62 -7.19 -30.73
C GLY A 15 9.11 -6.93 -30.94
N GLN A 16 9.63 -7.47 -32.04
CA GLN A 16 11.00 -7.28 -32.48
C GLN A 16 10.95 -6.79 -33.93
N ASN A 17 11.72 -5.76 -34.26
CA ASN A 17 11.96 -5.39 -35.66
C ASN A 17 13.46 -5.31 -35.91
N HIS A 18 13.95 -6.25 -36.74
CA HIS A 18 15.35 -6.43 -37.13
C HIS A 18 16.36 -6.46 -35.96
N ARG A 19 16.77 -5.30 -35.43
CA ARG A 19 17.75 -5.14 -34.33
C ARG A 19 17.21 -4.43 -33.08
N ARG A 20 15.91 -4.09 -33.04
CA ARG A 20 15.29 -3.39 -31.90
C ARG A 20 14.18 -4.23 -31.28
N TYR A 21 14.17 -4.29 -29.96
CA TYR A 21 13.12 -4.90 -29.16
C TYR A 21 12.21 -3.81 -28.60
N ALA A 22 10.90 -3.94 -28.82
CA ALA A 22 9.92 -3.09 -28.20
C ALA A 22 9.44 -3.75 -26.90
N CYS A 23 9.63 -3.08 -25.76
CA CYS A 23 9.16 -3.54 -24.45
C CYS A 23 8.19 -2.51 -23.87
N LYS A 24 7.14 -2.98 -23.18
CA LYS A 24 6.20 -2.15 -22.45
C LYS A 24 6.24 -2.52 -20.97
N ALA A 25 6.53 -1.52 -20.14
CA ALA A 25 6.50 -1.65 -18.68
C ALA A 25 5.33 -0.83 -18.11
N ARG A 26 4.66 -1.36 -17.09
CA ARG A 26 3.72 -0.63 -16.24
C ARG A 26 4.39 -0.34 -14.91
N LEU A 27 4.60 0.95 -14.62
CA LEU A 27 5.07 1.40 -13.32
C LEU A 27 3.86 1.63 -12.39
N SER A 28 3.99 1.18 -11.15
CA SER A 28 3.03 1.40 -10.07
C SER A 28 3.75 1.92 -8.82
N PRO A 29 3.08 2.66 -7.92
CA PRO A 29 3.63 2.94 -6.61
C PRO A 29 3.84 1.64 -5.83
N TRP A 30 4.75 1.65 -4.85
CA TRP A 30 5.02 0.48 -4.02
C TRP A 30 3.77 -0.05 -3.32
N LEU A 31 2.81 0.84 -3.01
CA LEU A 31 1.53 0.50 -2.39
C LEU A 31 0.73 -0.54 -3.20
N TRP A 32 1.00 -0.67 -4.50
CA TRP A 32 0.43 -1.73 -5.32
C TRP A 32 0.77 -3.15 -4.81
N LEU A 33 1.90 -3.33 -4.12
CA LEU A 33 2.22 -4.62 -3.49
C LEU A 33 1.19 -5.02 -2.43
N ALA A 34 0.55 -4.04 -1.78
CA ALA A 34 -0.53 -4.28 -0.81
C ALA A 34 -1.77 -4.92 -1.44
N THR A 35 -1.96 -4.83 -2.77
CA THR A 35 -3.05 -5.53 -3.48
C THR A 35 -2.71 -7.00 -3.75
N ARG A 36 -1.48 -7.45 -3.44
CA ARG A 36 -0.99 -8.80 -3.73
C ARG A 36 -0.93 -9.70 -2.50
N ARG A 37 -1.17 -9.13 -1.31
CA ARG A 37 -1.24 -9.84 -0.05
C ARG A 37 -2.64 -9.68 0.53
N SER A 38 -3.22 -10.80 0.92
CA SER A 38 -4.41 -10.87 1.76
C SER A 38 -4.08 -11.75 2.96
N ASP A 39 -4.65 -11.43 4.11
CA ASP A 39 -4.31 -12.09 5.36
C ASP A 39 -5.56 -12.30 6.24
N PHE A 40 -5.40 -13.11 7.28
CA PHE A 40 -6.36 -13.28 8.36
C PHE A 40 -5.67 -12.94 9.67
N CYS A 41 -5.89 -11.74 10.18
CA CYS A 41 -5.24 -11.28 11.40
C CYS A 41 -6.21 -10.49 12.29
N ILE A 42 -5.93 -10.51 13.59
CA ILE A 42 -6.65 -9.74 14.60
C ILE A 42 -5.65 -8.80 15.26
N LEU A 43 -5.89 -7.50 15.12
CA LEU A 43 -5.06 -6.40 15.62
C LEU A 43 -5.83 -5.71 16.75
N GLN A 44 -5.37 -5.86 17.99
CA GLN A 44 -6.07 -5.36 19.18
C GLN A 44 -5.24 -4.32 19.93
N ASN A 45 -5.94 -3.44 20.66
CA ASN A 45 -5.34 -2.45 21.56
C ASN A 45 -4.37 -1.49 20.86
N GLN A 46 -4.66 -1.13 19.62
CA GLN A 46 -3.85 -0.22 18.81
C GLN A 46 -4.66 0.99 18.36
N THR A 47 -3.96 2.06 17.99
CA THR A 47 -4.57 3.16 17.24
C THR A 47 -4.61 2.83 15.75
N VAL A 48 -5.48 3.49 14.98
CA VAL A 48 -5.52 3.30 13.51
C VAL A 48 -4.16 3.56 12.83
N PRO A 49 -3.41 4.62 13.16
CA PRO A 49 -2.07 4.80 12.60
C PRO A 49 -1.07 3.69 12.95
N ASP A 50 -1.23 3.01 14.08
CA ASP A 50 -0.37 1.88 14.47
C ASP A 50 -0.75 0.64 13.66
N ILE A 51 -2.06 0.39 13.49
CA ILE A 51 -2.57 -0.65 12.60
C ILE A 51 -2.02 -0.46 11.18
N ILE A 52 -2.08 0.77 10.65
CA ILE A 52 -1.57 1.09 9.31
C ILE A 52 -0.06 0.85 9.23
N GLU A 53 0.71 1.26 10.23
CA GLU A 53 2.15 1.00 10.26
C GLU A 53 2.48 -0.48 10.36
N GLN A 54 1.73 -1.24 11.16
CA GLN A 54 1.94 -2.68 11.26
C GLN A 54 1.64 -3.40 9.95
N VAL A 55 0.52 -3.05 9.31
CA VAL A 55 0.08 -3.66 8.05
C VAL A 55 0.99 -3.27 6.88
N LEU A 56 1.38 -2.00 6.77
CA LEU A 56 2.19 -1.53 5.64
C LEU A 56 3.71 -1.58 5.90
N GLY A 57 4.14 -1.68 7.15
CA GLY A 57 5.56 -1.70 7.53
C GLY A 57 6.32 -2.91 6.99
N ILE A 58 5.61 -4.03 6.75
CA ILE A 58 6.15 -5.25 6.14
C ILE A 58 6.76 -5.02 4.74
N TYR A 59 6.32 -3.98 4.01
CA TYR A 59 6.79 -3.69 2.67
C TYR A 59 8.12 -2.91 2.66
N GLY A 60 8.62 -2.50 3.83
CA GLY A 60 9.91 -1.84 3.97
C GLY A 60 9.96 -0.41 3.41
N HIS A 61 8.81 0.22 3.15
CA HIS A 61 8.73 1.60 2.68
C HIS A 61 8.45 2.57 3.84
N LEU A 62 9.14 3.71 3.84
CA LEU A 62 8.98 4.73 4.86
C LEU A 62 7.59 5.38 4.77
N LEU A 63 6.82 5.29 5.86
CA LEU A 63 5.56 6.00 6.04
C LEU A 63 5.82 7.23 6.91
N ARG A 64 5.33 8.39 6.47
CA ARG A 64 5.48 9.64 7.24
C ARG A 64 4.13 10.09 7.78
N LYS A 65 3.92 9.88 9.09
CA LYS A 65 2.75 10.37 9.81
C LYS A 65 2.78 11.90 9.91
N LYS A 66 1.77 12.56 9.35
CA LYS A 66 1.54 14.01 9.48
C LYS A 66 0.15 14.26 10.06
N LEU A 67 -0.10 13.70 11.24
CA LEU A 67 -1.39 13.75 11.92
C LEU A 67 -1.38 14.89 12.94
N THR A 68 -2.42 15.73 12.91
CA THR A 68 -2.58 16.87 13.83
C THR A 68 -3.54 16.58 14.99
N ARG A 69 -4.44 15.62 14.81
CA ARG A 69 -5.41 15.18 15.83
C ARG A 69 -4.89 13.94 16.55
N GLY A 70 -5.17 13.85 17.86
CA GLY A 70 -4.92 12.64 18.63
C GLY A 70 -5.84 11.49 18.17
N ASN A 71 -5.28 10.28 18.11
CA ASN A 71 -6.01 9.10 17.67
C ASN A 71 -6.43 8.26 18.88
N ARG A 72 -7.67 7.77 18.85
CA ARG A 72 -8.18 6.91 19.91
C ARG A 72 -7.47 5.55 19.86
N SER A 73 -7.16 4.99 21.03
CA SER A 73 -6.67 3.61 21.18
C SER A 73 -7.80 2.68 21.64
N GLY A 74 -7.56 1.37 21.55
CA GLY A 74 -8.51 0.33 21.95
C GLY A 74 -9.35 -0.21 20.79
N TYR A 75 -8.90 -0.03 19.53
CA TYR A 75 -9.54 -0.68 18.40
C TYR A 75 -9.25 -2.18 18.39
N CYS A 76 -10.27 -2.95 17.98
CA CYS A 76 -10.13 -4.33 17.59
C CYS A 76 -10.39 -4.40 16.09
N CYS A 77 -9.31 -4.46 15.32
CA CYS A 77 -9.34 -4.59 13.89
C CYS A 77 -9.23 -6.06 13.50
N VAL A 78 -10.20 -6.52 12.73
CA VAL A 78 -10.16 -7.85 12.10
C VAL A 78 -9.91 -7.64 10.62
N GLN A 79 -8.86 -8.27 10.11
CA GLN A 79 -8.62 -8.48 8.69
C GLN A 79 -9.16 -9.86 8.33
N TYR A 80 -10.15 -9.91 7.43
CA TYR A 80 -10.81 -11.16 7.06
C TYR A 80 -10.85 -11.31 5.54
N ASN A 81 -9.88 -12.03 4.98
CA ASN A 81 -9.75 -12.27 3.54
C ASN A 81 -9.74 -11.00 2.67
N GLU A 82 -9.38 -9.86 3.26
CA GLU A 82 -9.26 -8.59 2.55
C GLU A 82 -7.78 -8.29 2.32
N SER A 83 -7.46 -7.65 1.20
CA SER A 83 -6.08 -7.26 0.92
C SER A 83 -5.65 -6.10 1.81
N ASP A 84 -4.35 -5.94 2.02
CA ASP A 84 -3.84 -4.81 2.80
C ASP A 84 -4.23 -3.46 2.16
N CYS A 85 -4.38 -3.44 0.84
CA CYS A 85 -4.85 -2.28 0.09
C CYS A 85 -6.34 -1.98 0.29
N ASP A 86 -7.14 -2.94 0.76
CA ASP A 86 -8.56 -2.73 1.09
C ASP A 86 -8.72 -2.38 2.58
N LEU A 87 -7.98 -3.07 3.45
CA LEU A 87 -7.98 -2.86 4.90
C LEU A 87 -7.58 -1.42 5.27
N VAL A 88 -6.46 -0.93 4.73
CA VAL A 88 -5.88 0.35 5.14
C VAL A 88 -6.82 1.52 4.84
N PRO A 89 -7.31 1.72 3.60
CA PRO A 89 -8.24 2.82 3.30
C PRO A 89 -9.53 2.74 4.12
N ARG A 90 -10.05 1.54 4.39
CA ARG A 90 -11.25 1.34 5.22
C ARG A 90 -11.09 1.94 6.62
N TRP A 91 -9.96 1.67 7.27
CA TRP A 91 -9.66 2.24 8.59
C TRP A 91 -9.28 3.72 8.55
N MET A 92 -8.56 4.14 7.51
CA MET A 92 -8.25 5.55 7.30
C MET A 92 -9.52 6.39 7.15
N GLN A 93 -10.49 5.92 6.35
CA GLN A 93 -11.79 6.58 6.18
C GLN A 93 -12.58 6.67 7.49
N HIS A 94 -12.55 5.61 8.31
CA HIS A 94 -13.22 5.60 9.62
C HIS A 94 -12.70 6.72 10.55
N GLU A 95 -11.41 7.05 10.49
CA GLU A 95 -10.79 8.12 11.30
C GLU A 95 -10.65 9.47 10.56
N GLY A 96 -11.06 9.56 9.30
CA GLY A 96 -10.86 10.75 8.48
C GLY A 96 -9.40 11.01 8.09
N ILE A 97 -8.58 9.97 8.02
CA ILE A 97 -7.18 10.01 7.58
C ILE A 97 -7.12 9.82 6.07
N TYR A 98 -6.18 10.47 5.39
CA TYR A 98 -5.88 10.26 3.98
C TYR A 98 -4.37 10.25 3.73
N PHE A 99 -3.95 9.75 2.58
CA PHE A 99 -2.54 9.75 2.14
C PHE A 99 -2.41 10.43 0.77
N PHE A 100 -1.20 10.86 0.45
CA PHE A 100 -0.82 11.53 -0.81
C PHE A 100 0.64 11.24 -1.17
#